data_AF-A0A7V4ID75-F1
#
_entry.id   AF-A0A7V4ID75-F1
#
_cell.length_a   1.000
_cell.length_b   1.000
_cell.length_c   1.000
_cell.angle_alpha   90.00
_cell.angle_beta   90.00
_cell.angle_gamma   90.00
#
_symmetry.space_group_name_H-M   'P 1'
#
loop_
_entity.id
_entity.type
_entity.pdbx_description
1 polymer ?
#
loop_
_entity_poly.entity_id
_entity_poly.type
_entity_poly.pdbx_seq_one_letter_code
_entity_poly.pdbx_strand_id
1 'polypeptide(L)' 'MDDTRRELLRSWLTKAASDLRSARVLGSADDAPLDTAIYHCQQTAEKAVKAFLVAKEISPERPTISAS' A
#
# COMPACT_ATOMS: atom_id res chain seq x y z
N MET A 1 -19.04 -9.06 7.40
CA MET A 1 -17.86 -9.20 6.51
C MET A 1 -17.48 -10.66 6.44
N ASP A 2 -17.53 -11.25 5.25
CA ASP A 2 -17.11 -12.64 5.00
C ASP A 2 -15.60 -12.83 5.24
N ASP A 3 -15.17 -14.08 5.38
CA ASP A 3 -13.78 -14.42 5.74
C ASP A 3 -12.79 -14.05 4.64
N THR A 4 -13.15 -14.26 3.36
CA THR A 4 -12.35 -13.84 2.20
C THR A 4 -12.06 -12.35 2.24
N ARG A 5 -13.08 -11.53 2.56
CA ARG A 5 -12.91 -10.08 2.68
C ARG A 5 -12.07 -9.69 3.89
N ARG A 6 -12.21 -10.37 5.02
CA ARG A 6 -11.33 -10.17 6.19
C ARG A 6 -9.88 -10.44 5.86
N GLU A 7 -9.61 -11.50 5.11
CA GLU A 7 -8.27 -11.84 4.65
C GLU A 7 -7.73 -10.81 3.65
N LEU A 8 -8.55 -10.37 2.69
CA LEU A 8 -8.15 -9.35 1.73
C LEU A 8 -7.83 -8.01 2.42
N LEU A 9 -8.67 -7.59 3.37
CA LEU A 9 -8.43 -6.39 4.19
C LEU A 9 -7.11 -6.49 4.95
N ARG A 10 -6.88 -7.60 5.67
CA ARG A 10 -5.63 -7.85 6.40
C ARG A 10 -4.43 -7.86 5.47
N SER A 11 -4.57 -8.43 4.27
CA SER A 11 -3.52 -8.47 3.25
C SER A 11 -3.10 -7.07 2.82
N TRP A 12 -4.06 -6.17 2.56
CA TRP A 12 -3.75 -4.78 2.21
C TRP A 12 -3.08 -4.01 3.34
N LEU A 13 -3.60 -4.13 4.57
CA LEU A 13 -3.01 -3.47 5.74
C LEU A 13 -1.60 -3.98 6.06
N THR A 14 -1.37 -5.30 5.92
CA THR A 14 -0.05 -5.90 6.14
C THR A 14 0.97 -5.36 5.13
N LYS A 15 0.58 -5.23 3.86
CA LYS A 15 1.44 -4.66 2.83
C LYS A 15 1.70 -3.16 3.06
N ALA A 16 0.67 -2.38 3.40
CA ALA A 16 0.83 -0.96 3.74
C ALA A 16 1.81 -0.77 4.92
N ALA A 17 1.68 -1.59 5.96
CA ALA A 17 2.62 -1.56 7.09
C ALA A 17 4.05 -1.95 6.67
N SER A 18 4.20 -2.84 5.68
CA SER A 18 5.50 -3.19 5.13
C SER A 18 6.13 -2.04 4.35
N ASP A 19 5.36 -1.38 3.49
CA ASP A 19 5.83 -0.19 2.76
C ASP A 19 6.23 0.93 3.72
N LEU A 20 5.46 1.16 4.80
CA LEU A 20 5.81 2.17 5.80
C LEU A 20 7.13 1.84 6.51
N ARG A 21 7.38 0.56 6.81
CA ARG A 21 8.66 0.12 7.36
C ARG A 21 9.79 0.37 6.37
N SER A 22 9.61 0.02 5.09
CA SER A 22 10.60 0.28 4.05
C SER A 22 10.90 1.78 3.90
N ALA A 23 9.88 2.63 3.83
CA ALA A 23 10.05 4.08 3.74
C ALA A 23 10.87 4.64 4.90
N ARG A 24 10.62 4.17 6.13
CA ARG A 24 11.39 4.57 7.32
C ARG A 24 12.85 4.12 7.21
N VAL A 25 13.10 2.84 6.92
CA VAL A 25 14.46 2.31 6.80
C VAL A 25 15.25 3.05 5.74
N LEU A 26 14.65 3.26 4.56
CA LEU A 26 15.30 3.92 3.43
C LEU A 26 15.52 5.42 3.66
N GLY A 27 14.62 6.10 4.39
CA GLY A 27 14.71 7.54 4.66
C GLY A 27 15.53 7.93 5.89
N SER A 28 16.20 6.98 6.57
CA SER A 28 16.90 7.26 7.85
C SER A 28 18.41 7.50 7.71
N ALA A 29 18.99 7.31 6.52
CA ALA A 29 20.44 7.44 6.30
C ALA A 29 20.81 8.83 5.78
N ASP A 30 22.04 9.29 6.05
CA ASP A 30 22.54 10.59 5.57
C ASP A 30 22.54 10.69 4.03
N ASP A 31 22.90 9.61 3.34
CA ASP A 31 22.81 9.45 1.88
C ASP A 31 21.62 8.56 1.47
N ALA A 32 20.48 8.74 2.13
CA ALA A 32 19.28 7.96 1.89
C ALA A 32 18.80 8.02 0.42
N PRO A 33 18.38 6.89 -0.18
CA PRO A 33 17.67 6.89 -1.47
C PRO A 33 16.23 7.42 -1.27
N LEU A 34 16.11 8.74 -1.15
CA LEU A 34 14.85 9.41 -0.81
C LEU A 34 13.75 9.20 -1.86
N ASP A 35 14.12 9.05 -3.12
CA ASP A 35 13.21 8.67 -4.21
C ASP A 35 12.50 7.34 -3.92
N THR A 36 13.24 6.35 -3.44
CA THR A 36 12.74 5.03 -3.08
C THR A 36 11.94 5.08 -1.79
N ALA A 37 12.37 5.90 -0.81
CA ALA A 37 11.61 6.12 0.42
C ALA A 37 10.24 6.76 0.14
N ILE A 38 10.18 7.76 -0.74
CA ILE A 38 8.95 8.44 -1.17
C ILE A 38 8.05 7.50 -1.97
N TYR A 39 8.62 6.67 -2.85
CA TYR A 39 7.88 5.61 -3.53
C TYR A 39 7.15 4.71 -2.52
N HIS A 40 7.84 4.27 -1.46
CA HIS A 40 7.21 3.47 -0.41
C HIS A 40 6.17 4.25 0.42
N CYS A 41 6.31 5.56 0.60
CA CYS A 41 5.24 6.39 1.18
C CYS A 41 3.97 6.38 0.30
N GLN A 42 4.10 6.56 -1.01
CA GLN A 42 2.97 6.49 -1.95
C GLN A 42 2.33 5.09 -1.94
N GLN A 43 3.15 4.05 -1.95
CA GLN A 43 2.70 2.67 -1.87
C GLN A 43 1.98 2.34 -0.55
N THR A 44 2.42 2.92 0.57
CA THR A 44 1.73 2.83 1.87
C THR A 44 0.33 3.41 1.80
N ALA A 45 0.23 4.65 1.30
CA ALA A 45 -1.05 5.36 1.20
C ALA A 45 -2.02 4.63 0.26
N GLU A 46 -1.55 4.20 -0.92
CA GLU A 46 -2.37 3.46 -1.89
C GLU A 46 -2.96 2.18 -1.26
N LYS A 47 -2.13 1.39 -0.56
CA LYS A 47 -2.58 0.14 0.03
C LYS A 47 -3.50 0.34 1.23
N ALA A 48 -3.30 1.41 2.01
CA ALA A 48 -4.23 1.81 3.06
C ALA A 48 -5.59 2.22 2.47
N VAL A 49 -5.62 2.96 1.35
CA VAL A 49 -6.86 3.30 0.64
C VAL A 49 -7.54 2.05 0.08
N LYS A 50 -6.78 1.12 -0.52
CA LYS A 50 -7.34 -0.17 -0.99
C LYS A 50 -7.95 -0.99 0.15
N ALA A 51 -7.29 -1.04 1.31
CA ALA A 51 -7.87 -1.63 2.53
C ALA A 51 -9.19 -0.95 2.92
N PHE A 52 -9.23 0.38 2.92
CA PHE A 52 -10.44 1.15 3.22
C PHE A 52 -11.58 0.84 2.23
N LEU A 53 -11.31 0.79 0.93
CA LEU A 53 -12.31 0.44 -0.08
C LEU A 53 -12.88 -0.97 0.15
N VAL A 54 -12.02 -1.96 0.43
CA VAL A 54 -12.46 -3.32 0.78
C VAL A 54 -13.35 -3.32 2.02
N ALA A 55 -13.00 -2.55 3.05
CA ALA A 55 -13.83 -2.39 4.26
C ALA A 55 -15.19 -1.72 3.97
N LYS A 56 -15.28 -0.93 2.91
CA LYS A 56 -16.52 -0.32 2.39
C LYS A 56 -17.24 -1.15 1.34
N GLU A 57 -16.80 -2.38 1.11
CA GLU A 57 -17.36 -3.30 0.12
C GLU A 57 -17.25 -2.78 -1.32
N ILE A 58 -16.28 -1.89 -1.56
CA ILE A 58 -15.93 -1.37 -2.87
C ILE A 58 -14.70 -2.14 -3.36
N SER A 59 -14.79 -2.75 -4.54
CA SER A 59 -13.63 -3.40 -5.14
C SER A 59 -12.61 -2.35 -5.55
N PRO A 60 -11.35 -2.39 -5.05
CA PRO A 60 -10.32 -1.52 -5.58
C PRO A 60 -10.05 -1.89 -7.04
N GLU A 61 -10.01 -0.89 -7.91
CA GLU A 61 -9.73 -1.10 -9.34
C GLU A 61 -8.33 -1.70 -9.54
N ARG A 62 -8.24 -2.59 -10.53
CA ARG A 62 -6.94 -3.04 -11.04
C ARG A 62 -6.40 -1.89 -11.90
N PRO A 63 -5.14 -1.45 -11.77
CA PRO A 63 -4.62 -0.41 -12.64
C PRO A 63 -4.81 -0.86 -14.10
N THR A 64 -5.62 -0.14 -14.86
CA THR A 64 -5.69 -0.28 -16.29
C THR A 64 -4.38 0.27 -16.84
N ILE A 65 -3.46 -0.62 -17.22
CA ILE A 65 -2.34 -0.21 -18.06
C ILE A 65 -2.96 0.05 -19.43
N SER A 66 -3.34 1.31 -19.68
CA SER A 66 -3.64 1.75 -21.04
C SER A 66 -2.32 1.65 -21.80
N ALA A 67 -2.16 0.57 -22.58
CA ALA A 67 -1.12 0.51 -23.59
C ALA A 67 -1.41 1.64 -24.57
N SER A 68 -0.60 2.68 -24.53
CA SER A 68 -0.59 3.80 -25.46
C SER A 68 0.80 3.89 -26.07
#